data_AF-A0A1F2QG68-F1
#
_entry.id   AF-A0A1F2QG68-F1
#
_cell.length_a   1.000
_cell.length_b   1.000
_cell.length_c   1.000
_cell.angle_alpha   90.00
_cell.angle_beta   90.00
_cell.angle_gamma   90.00
#
_symmetry.space_group_name_H-M   'P 1'
#
loop_
_entity.id
_entity.type
_entity.pdbx_description
1 polymer ?
#
loop_
_entity_poly.entity_id
_entity_poly.type
_entity_poly.pdbx_seq_one_letter_code
_entity_poly.pdbx_strand_id
1 'polypeptide(L)'
;MKPTVLPTIHLNGTSRTTLQDNWKEVANAARALKSALINASPNGRDYYPQGENAIVPALVKHLALLDHLAEIEVFTSAMLDHLYD
;
A
#
# COMPACT_ATOMS: atom_id res chain seq x y z
N MET A 1 -3.86 -4.58 16.64
CA MET A 1 -3.69 -5.02 15.24
C MET A 1 -4.44 -6.34 15.06
N LYS A 2 -5.21 -6.51 13.98
CA LYS A 2 -5.76 -7.83 13.65
C LYS A 2 -4.60 -8.74 13.24
N PRO A 3 -4.57 -10.02 13.65
CA PRO A 3 -3.53 -10.95 13.23
C PRO A 3 -3.56 -11.13 11.72
N THR A 4 -2.38 -11.05 11.09
CA THR A 4 -2.22 -11.30 9.65
C THR A 4 -2.37 -12.79 9.38
N VAL A 5 -3.39 -13.17 8.61
CA VAL A 5 -3.59 -14.56 8.16
C VAL A 5 -2.81 -14.77 6.87
N LEU A 6 -1.87 -15.73 6.89
CA LEU A 6 -1.00 -16.04 5.76
C LEU A 6 -1.38 -17.39 5.14
N PRO A 7 -1.34 -17.51 3.80
CA PRO A 7 -1.68 -18.76 3.12
C PRO A 7 -0.52 -19.77 3.20
N THR A 8 -0.85 -21.06 3.30
CA THR A 8 0.16 -22.13 3.19
C THR A 8 0.56 -22.35 1.73
N ILE A 9 1.87 -22.46 1.47
CA ILE A 9 2.40 -22.70 0.13
C ILE A 9 2.04 -24.12 -0.33
N HIS A 10 1.44 -24.22 -1.52
CA HIS A 10 1.08 -25.50 -2.11
C HIS A 10 2.30 -26.16 -2.76
N LEU A 11 2.61 -27.42 -2.40
CA LEU A 11 3.81 -28.14 -2.88
C LEU A 11 3.91 -28.23 -4.41
N ASN A 12 2.79 -28.40 -5.10
CA ASN A 12 2.72 -28.50 -6.57
C ASN A 12 2.25 -27.19 -7.24
N GLY A 13 2.26 -26.07 -6.51
CA GLY A 13 1.84 -24.77 -7.02
C GLY A 13 2.98 -23.99 -7.68
N THR A 14 2.78 -22.68 -7.81
CA THR A 14 3.85 -21.74 -8.19
C THR A 14 5.04 -21.89 -7.25
N SER A 15 6.25 -21.88 -7.81
CA SER A 15 7.47 -22.04 -7.02
C SER A 15 7.60 -20.93 -5.96
N ARG A 16 8.20 -21.26 -4.81
CA ARG A 16 8.46 -20.30 -3.74
C ARG A 16 9.24 -19.08 -4.24
N THR A 17 10.25 -19.28 -5.09
CA THR A 17 11.03 -18.19 -5.68
C THR A 17 10.18 -17.27 -6.54
N THR A 18 9.32 -17.82 -7.40
CA THR A 18 8.39 -17.01 -8.20
C THR A 18 7.41 -16.25 -7.32
N LEU A 19 6.90 -16.86 -6.25
CA LEU A 19 6.04 -16.16 -5.29
C LEU A 19 6.78 -15.00 -4.60
N GLN A 20 8.04 -15.20 -4.19
CA GLN A 20 8.86 -14.13 -3.61
C GLN A 20 9.02 -12.98 -4.59
N ASP A 21 9.34 -13.27 -5.85
CA ASP A 21 9.55 -12.24 -6.87
C ASP A 21 8.26 -11.46 -7.13
N ASN A 22 7.11 -12.14 -7.23
CA ASN A 22 5.81 -11.48 -7.33
C ASN A 22 5.53 -10.54 -6.12
N TRP A 23 5.85 -10.96 -4.90
CA TRP A 23 5.67 -10.11 -3.71
C TRP A 23 6.67 -8.97 -3.62
N LYS A 24 7.91 -9.13 -4.14
CA LYS A 24 8.85 -8.02 -4.29
C LYS A 24 8.32 -6.97 -5.28
N GLU A 25 7.71 -7.41 -6.37
CA GLU A 25 7.06 -6.50 -7.33
C GLU A 25 5.93 -5.72 -6.68
N VAL A 26 5.07 -6.38 -5.88
CA VAL A 26 4.03 -5.70 -5.09
C VAL A 26 4.64 -4.65 -4.15
N ALA A 27 5.70 -5.00 -3.41
CA ALA A 27 6.38 -4.06 -2.51
C ALA A 27 6.90 -2.82 -3.24
N ASN A 28 7.51 -3.03 -4.42
CA ASN A 28 8.05 -1.93 -5.22
C ASN A 28 6.94 -1.05 -5.80
N ALA A 29 5.86 -1.64 -6.31
CA ALA A 29 4.71 -0.91 -6.82
C ALA A 29 4.01 -0.09 -5.72
N ALA A 30 3.85 -0.65 -4.52
CA ALA A 30 3.26 0.06 -3.38
C ALA A 30 4.08 1.29 -2.98
N ARG A 31 5.41 1.16 -2.91
CA ARG A 31 6.31 2.30 -2.62
C ARG A 31 6.25 3.38 -3.70
N ALA A 32 6.22 2.98 -4.97
CA ALA A 32 6.10 3.91 -6.08
C ALA A 32 4.77 4.67 -6.03
N LEU A 33 3.66 3.96 -5.77
CA LEU A 33 2.34 4.57 -5.61
C LEU A 33 2.28 5.51 -4.40
N LYS A 34 2.86 5.14 -3.26
CA LYS A 34 2.96 6.00 -2.08
C LYS A 34 3.67 7.31 -2.39
N SER A 35 4.81 7.23 -3.07
CA SER A 35 5.55 8.42 -3.51
C SER A 35 4.72 9.29 -4.46
N ALA A 36 4.03 8.66 -5.43
CA ALA A 36 3.16 9.37 -6.36
C ALA A 36 1.98 10.06 -5.65
N LEU A 37 1.36 9.40 -4.66
CA LEU A 37 0.29 10.00 -3.85
C LEU A 37 0.78 11.19 -3.03
N ILE A 38 1.93 11.08 -2.36
CA ILE A 38 2.51 12.22 -1.62
C ILE A 38 2.64 13.45 -2.52
N ASN A 39 3.09 13.26 -3.76
CA ASN A 39 3.21 14.34 -4.74
C ASN A 39 1.86 14.84 -5.26
N ALA A 40 0.82 14.01 -5.23
CA ALA A 40 -0.55 14.34 -5.63
C ALA A 40 -1.42 14.87 -4.47
N SER A 41 -0.81 15.29 -3.36
CA SER A 41 -1.53 15.78 -2.18
C SER A 41 -2.40 17.01 -2.51
N PRO A 42 -3.68 17.04 -2.09
CA PRO A 42 -4.54 18.20 -2.28
C PRO A 42 -4.06 19.34 -1.37
N ASN A 43 -3.36 20.30 -1.96
CA ASN A 43 -2.77 21.43 -1.25
C ASN A 43 -3.34 22.77 -1.76
N GLY A 44 -3.26 23.82 -0.93
CA GLY A 44 -3.83 25.14 -1.25
C GLY A 44 -3.06 25.95 -2.30
N ARG A 45 -1.88 25.48 -2.74
CA ARG A 45 -1.14 26.09 -3.86
C ARG A 45 -1.71 25.62 -5.20
N ASP A 46 -1.99 24.33 -5.29
CA ASP A 46 -2.37 23.67 -6.54
C ASP A 46 -3.91 23.59 -6.73
N TYR A 47 -4.69 23.75 -5.65
CA TYR A 47 -6.15 23.65 -5.70
C TYR A 47 -6.84 24.79 -4.94
N TYR A 48 -7.87 25.38 -5.55
CA TYR A 48 -8.82 26.24 -4.85
C TYR A 48 -9.90 25.39 -4.17
N PRO A 49 -10.08 25.48 -2.84
CA PRO A 49 -11.21 24.86 -2.18
C PRO A 49 -12.52 25.50 -2.67
N GLN A 50 -13.41 24.67 -3.25
CA GLN A 50 -14.74 25.10 -3.69
C GLN A 50 -15.66 25.22 -2.47
N GLY A 51 -15.56 26.35 -1.77
CA GLY A 51 -16.34 26.65 -0.56
C GLY A 51 -15.55 26.50 0.74
N GLU A 52 -16.14 27.02 1.82
CA GLU A 52 -15.54 26.97 3.15
C GLU A 52 -15.36 25.51 3.60
N ASN A 53 -14.16 25.15 4.04
CA ASN A 53 -13.77 23.80 4.50
C ASN A 53 -13.72 22.68 3.45
N ALA A 54 -13.91 22.94 2.15
CA ALA A 54 -13.89 21.90 1.11
C ALA A 54 -12.54 21.14 0.99
N ILE A 55 -11.43 21.74 1.43
CA ILE A 55 -10.11 21.11 1.43
C ILE A 55 -9.97 20.01 2.50
N VAL A 56 -10.70 20.10 3.61
CA VAL A 56 -10.57 19.18 4.74
C VAL A 56 -11.03 17.76 4.36
N PRO A 57 -12.22 17.55 3.76
CA PRO A 57 -12.61 16.22 3.28
C PRO A 57 -11.64 15.61 2.26
N ALA A 58 -11.06 16.44 1.38
CA ALA A 58 -10.10 15.98 0.38
C ALA A 58 -8.80 15.49 1.05
N LEU A 59 -8.28 16.22 2.04
CA LEU A 59 -7.13 15.82 2.84
C LEU A 59 -7.41 14.54 3.65
N VAL A 60 -8.58 14.45 4.30
CA VAL A 60 -8.97 13.23 5.04
C VAL A 60 -8.99 12.02 4.11
N LYS A 61 -9.58 12.16 2.92
CA LYS A 61 -9.59 11.06 1.95
C LYS A 61 -8.19 10.71 1.47
N HIS A 62 -7.34 11.71 1.25
CA HIS A 62 -5.96 11.51 0.84
C HIS A 62 -5.14 10.75 1.89
N LEU A 63 -5.26 11.13 3.16
CA LEU A 63 -4.61 10.45 4.28
C LEU A 63 -5.08 9.00 4.40
N ALA A 64 -6.38 8.75 4.25
CA ALA A 64 -6.91 7.38 4.27
C ALA A 64 -6.33 6.50 3.14
N LEU A 65 -6.01 7.06 1.97
CA LEU A 65 -5.33 6.31 0.90
C LEU A 65 -3.89 5.94 1.30
N LEU A 66 -3.19 6.83 1.98
CA LEU A 66 -1.84 6.55 2.51
C LEU A 66 -1.90 5.48 3.61
N ASP A 67 -2.92 5.50 4.47
CA ASP A 67 -3.13 4.47 5.49
C ASP A 67 -3.38 3.10 4.86
N HIS A 68 -4.21 3.01 3.81
CA HIS A 68 -4.41 1.76 3.07
C HIS A 68 -3.12 1.24 2.42
N LEU A 69 -2.24 2.13 1.94
CA LEU A 69 -0.94 1.70 1.44
C LEU A 69 -0.03 1.17 2.56
N ALA A 70 -0.10 1.74 3.75
CA ALA A 70 0.63 1.21 4.91
C ALA A 70 0.15 -0.21 5.25
N GLU A 71 -1.15 -0.50 5.14
CA GLU A 71 -1.68 -1.87 5.32
C GLU A 71 -1.12 -2.84 4.27
N ILE A 72 -1.02 -2.41 3.00
CA ILE A 72 -0.40 -3.20 1.92
C ILE A 72 1.08 -3.44 2.20
N GLU A 73 1.83 -2.44 2.66
CA GLU A 73 3.26 -2.57 3.01
C GLU A 73 3.46 -3.61 4.12
N VAL A 74 2.65 -3.54 5.18
CA VAL A 74 2.68 -4.51 6.30
C VAL A 74 2.37 -5.92 5.82
N PHE A 75 1.30 -6.10 5.03
CA PHE A 75 0.92 -7.42 4.53
C PHE A 75 1.99 -8.01 3.60
N THR A 76 2.55 -7.17 2.73
CA THR A 76 3.61 -7.58 1.80
C THR A 76 4.87 -8.01 2.54
N SER A 77 5.26 -7.29 3.59
CA SER A 77 6.39 -7.69 4.44
C SER A 77 6.13 -9.06 5.07
N ALA A 78 4.96 -9.27 5.67
CA ALA A 78 4.60 -10.55 6.30
C ALA A 78 4.58 -11.72 5.29
N MET A 79 4.12 -11.48 4.05
CA MET A 79 4.16 -12.48 2.97
C MET A 79 5.59 -12.81 2.54
N LEU A 80 6.46 -11.81 2.42
CA LEU A 80 7.86 -12.02 2.08
C LEU A 80 8.59 -12.80 3.18
N ASP A 81 8.41 -12.42 4.45
CA ASP A 81 8.98 -13.12 5.60
C ASP A 81 8.55 -14.60 5.60
N HIS A 82 7.25 -14.85 5.43
CA HIS A 82 6.71 -16.21 5.31
C HIS A 82 7.30 -17.04 4.18
N LEU A 83 7.66 -16.38 3.07
CA LEU A 83 8.26 -17.04 1.92
C LEU A 83 9.77 -17.26 2.08
N TYR A 84 10.45 -16.58 3.01
CA TYR A 84 11.87 -16.78 3.32
C TYR A 84 12.12 -17.81 4.41
N ASP A 85 11.13 -18.09 5.26
CA ASP A 85 11.11 -19.20 6.22
C ASP A 85 10.99 -20.58 5.54
#